data_AF-A0A382TRK7-F1
#
_entry.id   AF-A0A382TRK7-F1
#
_cell.length_a   1.000
_cell.length_b   1.000
_cell.length_c   1.000
_cell.angle_alpha   90.00
_cell.angle_beta   90.00
_cell.angle_gamma   90.00
#
_symmetry.space_group_name_H-M   'P 1'
#
loop_
_entity.id
_entity.type
_entity.pdbx_description
1 polymer ?
#
loop_
_entity_poly.entity_id
_entity_poly.type
_entity_poly.pdbx_seq_one_letter_code
_entity_poly.pdbx_strand_id
1 'polypeptide(L)' 'MSRVDAETVLYEFTVADPETWAEPWTAQMPLRASTKQLYEHACHEGNYSLPLVLSGARAQERTEKAVADDR' A
#
# COMPACT_ATOMS: atom_id res chain seq x y z
N MET A 1 -16.24 16.14 -7.48
CA MET A 1 -16.02 15.16 -8.56
C MET A 1 -16.86 15.54 -9.76
N SER A 2 -16.24 15.75 -10.92
CA SER A 2 -16.91 16.22 -12.14
C SER A 2 -16.53 15.35 -13.34
N ARG A 3 -17.45 15.16 -14.27
CA ARG A 3 -17.14 14.51 -15.56
C ARG A 3 -16.61 15.58 -16.51
N VAL A 4 -15.39 15.41 -17.02
CA VAL A 4 -14.72 16.40 -17.87
C VAL A 4 -14.83 16.07 -19.36
N ASP A 5 -15.09 14.80 -19.69
CA ASP A 5 -15.41 14.33 -21.04
C ASP A 5 -16.18 12.98 -20.97
N ALA A 6 -16.41 12.33 -22.11
CA ALA A 6 -17.16 11.06 -22.21
C ALA A 6 -16.47 9.86 -21.54
N GLU A 7 -15.17 9.93 -21.25
CA GLU A 7 -14.37 8.83 -20.71
C GLU A 7 -13.63 9.20 -19.40
N THR A 8 -13.71 10.45 -18.94
CA THR A 8 -12.91 10.92 -17.80
C THR A 8 -13.75 11.60 -16.73
N VAL A 9 -13.52 11.18 -15.49
CA VAL A 9 -14.00 11.84 -14.27
C VAL A 9 -12.82 12.47 -13.54
N LEU A 10 -12.90 13.77 -13.25
CA LEU A 10 -11.93 14.46 -12.41
C LEU A 10 -12.33 14.30 -10.95
N TYR A 11 -11.52 13.55 -10.21
CA TYR A 11 -11.57 13.50 -8.76
C TYR A 11 -10.64 14.59 -8.20
N GLU A 12 -11.19 15.50 -7.41
CA GLU A 12 -10.46 16.62 -6.81
C GLU A 12 -10.79 16.68 -5.33
N PHE A 13 -9.78 16.93 -4.50
CA PHE A 13 -9.94 17.17 -3.08
C PHE A 13 -8.90 18.18 -2.58
N THR A 14 -9.25 18.88 -1.50
CA THR A 14 -8.35 19.81 -0.81
C THR A 14 -8.06 19.26 0.58
N VAL A 15 -6.79 19.26 0.96
CA VAL A 15 -6.35 18.97 2.32
C VAL A 15 -6.10 20.29 3.03
N ALA A 16 -6.88 20.53 4.08
CA ALA A 16 -6.76 21.69 4.94
C ALA A 16 -6.49 21.22 6.37
N ASP A 17 -5.24 20.97 6.69
CA ASP A 17 -4.79 20.58 8.03
C ASP A 17 -3.53 21.40 8.40
N PRO A 18 -3.70 22.43 9.23
CA PRO A 18 -2.63 23.35 9.60
C PRO A 18 -1.64 22.75 10.63
N GLU A 19 -1.98 21.63 11.29
CA GLU A 19 -1.05 20.96 12.21
C GLU A 19 0.04 20.22 11.43
N THR A 20 -0.29 19.74 10.23
CA THR A 20 0.64 19.00 9.37
C THR A 20 1.23 19.85 8.24
N TRP A 21 0.47 20.78 7.66
CA TRP A 21 0.88 21.55 6.47
C TRP A 21 0.80 23.07 6.70
N ALA A 22 1.78 23.82 6.16
CA ALA A 22 1.83 25.27 6.30
C ALA A 22 0.68 25.99 5.57
N GLU A 23 0.18 25.41 4.48
CA GLU A 23 -0.92 25.94 3.68
C GLU A 23 -1.79 24.79 3.16
N PRO A 24 -3.11 25.00 2.97
CA PRO A 24 -3.97 24.02 2.31
C PRO A 24 -3.50 23.77 0.88
N TRP A 25 -3.63 22.52 0.42
CA TRP A 25 -3.29 22.14 -0.94
C TRP A 25 -4.38 21.29 -1.57
N THR A 26 -4.48 21.36 -2.89
CA THR A 26 -5.49 20.63 -3.68
C THR A 26 -4.80 19.63 -4.58
N ALA A 27 -5.32 18.40 -4.61
CA ALA A 27 -4.91 17.37 -5.56
C ALA A 27 -6.04 17.04 -6.53
N GLN A 28 -5.64 16.74 -7.76
CA GLN A 28 -6.50 16.31 -8.84
C GLN A 28 -6.04 14.95 -9.36
N MET A 29 -6.99 14.05 -9.57
CA MET A 29 -6.79 12.71 -10.11
C MET A 29 -7.80 12.46 -11.23
N PRO A 30 -7.37 12.48 -12.50
CA PRO A 30 -8.21 12.10 -13.62
C PRO A 30 -8.41 10.58 -13.63
N LEU A 31 -9.63 10.14 -13.34
CA LEU A 31 -10.07 8.77 -13.44
C LEU A 31 -10.56 8.52 -14.87
N ARG A 32 -9.78 7.78 -15.66
CA ARG A 32 -10.15 7.38 -17.02
C ARG A 32 -10.89 6.05 -17.00
N ALA A 33 -11.92 5.96 -17.83
CA ALA A 33 -12.63 4.72 -18.08
C ALA A 33 -11.67 3.64 -18.61
N SER A 34 -11.87 2.42 -18.16
CA SER A 34 -11.08 1.26 -18.54
C SER A 34 -12.01 0.08 -18.75
N THR A 35 -11.72 -0.71 -19.78
CA THR A 35 -12.39 -1.99 -20.05
C THR A 35 -11.73 -3.16 -19.30
N LYS A 36 -10.64 -2.90 -18.58
CA LYS A 36 -9.91 -3.91 -17.79
C LYS A 36 -10.57 -4.12 -16.44
N GLN A 37 -10.41 -5.31 -15.89
CA GLN A 37 -10.81 -5.62 -14.52
C GLN A 37 -10.05 -4.71 -13.54
N LEU A 38 -10.79 -4.04 -12.66
CA LEU A 38 -10.23 -3.35 -11.50
C LEU A 38 -9.93 -4.39 -10.42
N TYR A 39 -8.68 -4.46 -10.01
CA TYR A 39 -8.24 -5.29 -8.89
C TYR A 39 -7.98 -4.40 -7.68
N GLU A 40 -8.28 -4.92 -6.49
CA GLU A 40 -7.93 -4.25 -5.24
C GLU A 40 -6.41 -4.12 -5.12
N HIS A 41 -5.94 -2.98 -4.58
CA HIS A 41 -4.51 -2.74 -4.34
C HIS A 41 -3.83 -3.89 -3.57
N ALA A 42 -4.53 -4.47 -2.59
CA ALA A 42 -4.02 -5.58 -1.78
C ALA A 42 -3.70 -6.85 -2.60
N CYS A 43 -4.27 -7.01 -3.80
CA CYS A 43 -3.91 -8.11 -4.71
C CYS A 43 -2.54 -7.89 -5.39
N HIS A 44 -2.05 -6.65 -5.45
CA HIS A 44 -0.75 -6.29 -6.04
C HIS A 44 0.37 -6.18 -5.00
N GLU A 45 0.02 -6.03 -3.72
CA GLU A 45 0.98 -6.12 -2.63
C GLU A 45 1.26 -7.61 -2.40
N GLY A 46 2.40 -8.11 -2.87
CA GLY A 46 2.70 -9.54 -2.99
C GLY A 46 2.75 -10.36 -1.69
N ASN A 47 2.11 -9.92 -0.61
CA ASN A 47 1.84 -10.63 0.65
C ASN A 47 3.09 -11.32 1.22
N TYR A 48 4.25 -10.70 1.03
CA TYR A 48 5.55 -11.25 1.44
C TYR A 48 5.82 -11.11 2.93
N SER A 49 5.04 -10.30 3.64
CA SER A 49 5.19 -10.07 5.08
C SER A 49 5.13 -11.38 5.87
N LEU A 50 4.12 -12.22 5.62
CA LEU A 50 3.94 -13.49 6.33
C LEU A 50 5.08 -14.50 6.06
N PRO A 51 5.45 -14.83 4.80
CA PRO A 51 6.57 -15.75 4.58
C PRO A 51 7.91 -15.21 5.12
N LEU A 52 8.15 -13.90 5.07
CA LEU A 52 9.37 -13.30 5.63
C LEU A 52 9.42 -13.41 7.16
N VAL A 53 8.34 -13.09 7.87
CA VAL A 53 8.25 -13.24 9.34
C VAL A 53 8.47 -14.68 9.76
N LEU A 54 7.81 -15.64 9.10
CA LEU A 54 7.98 -17.06 9.40
C LEU A 54 9.41 -17.53 9.10
N SER A 55 10.04 -17.03 8.04
CA SER A 55 11.43 -17.38 7.72
C SER A 55 12.42 -16.92 8.79
N GLY A 56 12.22 -15.72 9.35
CA GLY A 56 13.01 -15.18 10.46
C GLY A 56 12.85 -16.01 11.73
N ALA A 57 11.61 -16.35 12.11
CA ALA A 57 11.33 -17.19 13.27
C ALA A 57 12.01 -18.57 13.16
N ARG A 58 11.94 -19.22 11.98
CA ARG A 58 12.62 -20.50 11.74
C ARG A 58 14.14 -20.39 11.77
N ALA A 59 14.71 -19.25 11.37
CA ALA A 59 16.14 -19.01 11.50
C ALA A 59 16.55 -18.93 12.97
N GLN A 60 15.77 -18.21 13.78
CA GLN A 60 16.02 -18.10 15.22
C GLN A 60 15.92 -19.45 15.93
N GLU A 61 14.88 -20.25 15.66
CA GLU A 61 14.73 -21.61 16.21
C GLU A 61 15.95 -22.50 15.89
N ARG A 62 16.51 -22.40 14.69
CA ARG A 62 17.72 -23.16 14.30
C ARG A 62 18.95 -22.71 15.09
N THR A 63 19.12 -21.41 15.29
CA THR A 63 20.22 -20.87 16.09
C THR A 63 20.09 -21.30 17.55
N GLU A 64 18.91 -21.19 18.14
CA GLU A 64 18.64 -21.63 19.51
C GLU A 64 18.89 -23.13 19.69
N LYS A 65 18.43 -23.96 18.75
CA LYS A 65 18.70 -25.40 18.76
C LYS A 65 20.19 -25.72 18.65
N ALA A 66 20.92 -25.04 17.78
CA ALA A 66 22.37 -25.24 17.62
C ALA A 66 23.14 -24.86 18.90
N VAL A 67 22.73 -23.79 19.58
CA VAL A 67 23.31 -23.38 20.88
C VAL A 67 22.98 -24.40 21.97
N ALA A 68 21.79 -25.01 21.93
CA ALA A 68 21.40 -26.05 22.89
C ALA A 68 22.16 -27.36 22.67
N ASP A 69 22.43 -27.76 21.41
CA ASP A 69 23.19 -28.97 21.09
C ASP A 69 24.70 -28.84 21.41
N ASP A 70 25.24 -27.62 21.48
CA ASP A 70 26.65 -27.33 21.81
C ASP A 70 26.92 -27.21 23.33
N ARG A 71 25.87 -27.23 24.15
CA ARG A 71 25.93 -26.99 25.61
C ARG A 71 25.79 -28.27 26.43
#